data_AF-A0ABD5DW85-F1
#
_entry.id   AF-A0ABD5DW85-F1
#
_cell.length_a   1.000
_cell.length_b   1.000
_cell.length_c   1.000
_cell.angle_alpha   90.00
_cell.angle_beta   90.00
_cell.angle_gamma   90.00
#
_symmetry.space_group_name_H-M   'P 1'
#
loop_
_entity.id
_entity.type
_entity.pdbx_description
1 polymer ?
#
loop_
_entity_poly.entity_id
_entity_poly.type
_entity_poly.pdbx_seq_one_letter_code
_entity_poly.pdbx_strand_id
1 'polypeptide(L)'
;QTACWSYLIRYAIEEIPGMTAGFAANYLTATMVCFFIGRFTGTWLIRRFAPHNVLAIYAFIAMLLCVLSAFSGGHVGLLALTLCSAFM
;
A
#
# COMPACT_ATOMS: atom_id res chain seq x y z
N GLN A 1 7.08 5.41 -0.74
CA GLN A 1 6.38 5.34 -2.04
C GLN A 1 7.22 4.73 -3.15
N THR A 2 8.37 5.32 -3.54
CA THR A 2 9.24 4.79 -4.61
C THR A 2 9.69 3.35 -4.37
N ALA A 3 10.20 3.03 -3.17
CA ALA A 3 10.62 1.67 -2.83
C ALA A 3 9.47 0.65 -2.95
N CYS A 4 8.30 0.94 -2.37
CA CYS A 4 7.14 0.04 -2.42
C CYS A 4 6.71 -0.26 -3.86
N TRP A 5 6.65 0.76 -4.72
CA TRP A 5 6.23 0.58 -6.12
C TRP A 5 7.29 -0.12 -6.97
N SER A 6 8.57 0.19 -6.75
CA SER A 6 9.68 -0.49 -7.43
C SER A 6 9.75 -1.98 -7.09
N TYR A 7 9.44 -2.34 -5.84
CA TYR A 7 9.49 -3.75 -5.39
C TYR A 7 8.18 -4.51 -5.58
N LEU A 8 7.03 -3.86 -5.78
CA LEU A 8 5.73 -4.53 -5.89
C LEU A 8 5.67 -5.57 -7.01
N ILE A 9 6.16 -5.24 -8.21
CA ILE A 9 6.16 -6.18 -9.35
C ILE A 9 7.13 -7.34 -9.08
N ARG A 10 8.28 -7.06 -8.47
CA ARG A 10 9.27 -8.11 -8.13
C ARG A 10 8.70 -9.06 -7.08
N TYR A 11 8.12 -8.51 -6.03
CA TYR A 11 7.43 -9.24 -4.98
C TYR A 11 6.29 -10.09 -5.57
N ALA A 12 5.46 -9.52 -6.44
CA ALA A 12 4.38 -10.24 -7.11
C ALA A 12 4.86 -11.47 -7.91
N ILE A 13 5.98 -11.35 -8.63
CA ILE A 13 6.53 -12.42 -9.48
C ILE A 13 7.23 -13.50 -8.65
N GLU A 14 7.96 -13.10 -7.61
CA GLU A 14 8.76 -14.00 -6.78
C GLU A 14 7.89 -14.78 -5.79
N GLU A 15 6.86 -14.13 -5.26
CA GLU A 15 6.04 -14.67 -4.17
C GLU A 15 4.82 -15.46 -4.67
N ILE A 16 4.37 -15.24 -5.91
CA ILE A 16 3.19 -15.92 -6.50
C ILE A 16 3.64 -16.73 -7.72
N PRO A 17 3.69 -18.07 -7.64
CA PRO A 17 4.11 -18.91 -8.76
C PRO A 17 3.12 -18.80 -9.92
N GLY A 18 3.62 -18.44 -11.11
CA GLY A 18 2.82 -18.24 -12.33
C GLY A 18 2.28 -16.82 -12.54
N MET A 19 2.63 -15.88 -11.65
CA MET A 19 2.27 -14.46 -11.81
C MET A 19 3.03 -13.83 -12.99
N THR A 20 2.29 -13.26 -13.95
CA THR A 20 2.91 -12.53 -15.07
C THR A 20 3.11 -11.06 -14.71
N ALA A 21 4.13 -10.43 -15.30
CA ALA A 21 4.37 -9.00 -15.14
C ALA A 21 3.15 -8.14 -15.55
N GLY A 22 2.39 -8.59 -16.56
CA GLY A 22 1.15 -7.92 -16.98
C GLY A 22 0.06 -7.96 -15.91
N PHE A 23 -0.12 -9.08 -15.22
CA PHE A 23 -1.08 -9.17 -14.12
C PHE A 23 -0.61 -8.41 -12.87
N ALA A 24 0.70 -8.42 -12.58
CA ALA A 24 1.30 -7.61 -11.51
C ALA A 24 1.10 -6.10 -11.75
N ALA A 25 1.10 -5.64 -13.01
CA ALA A 25 0.81 -4.24 -13.35
C ALA A 25 -0.60 -3.81 -12.94
N ASN A 26 -1.59 -4.72 -12.94
CA ASN A 26 -2.94 -4.41 -12.44
C ASN A 26 -2.92 -4.09 -10.94
N TYR A 27 -2.09 -4.78 -10.14
CA TYR A 27 -1.91 -4.44 -8.73
C TYR A 27 -1.22 -3.09 -8.55
N LEU A 28 -0.27 -2.76 -9.43
CA LEU A 28 0.36 -1.44 -9.42
C LEU A 28 -0.68 -0.34 -9.71
N THR A 29 -1.56 -0.52 -10.69
CA THR A 29 -2.68 0.39 -10.94
C THR A 29 -3.61 0.49 -9.73
N ALA A 30 -3.91 -0.64 -9.07
CA ALA A 30 -4.70 -0.65 -7.84
C ALA A 30 -4.05 0.18 -6.72
N THR A 31 -2.72 0.15 -6.58
CA THR A 31 -2.02 1.02 -5.60
C THR A 31 -2.25 2.50 -5.86
N MET A 32 -2.37 2.88 -7.14
CA MET A 32 -2.61 4.27 -7.55
C MET A 32 -4.03 4.72 -7.19
N VAL A 33 -5.02 3.84 -7.36
CA VAL A 33 -6.39 4.07 -6.91
C VAL A 33 -6.46 4.16 -5.38
N CYS A 34 -5.82 3.23 -4.67
CA CYS A 34 -5.71 3.25 -3.22
C CYS A 34 -5.09 4.55 -2.70
N PHE A 35 -4.00 5.03 -3.33
CA PHE A 35 -3.37 6.31 -3.00
C PHE A 35 -4.33 7.49 -3.18
N PHE A 36 -5.10 7.51 -4.26
CA PHE A 36 -6.11 8.57 -4.48
C PHE A 36 -7.20 8.57 -3.41
N ILE A 37 -7.73 7.41 -3.06
CA ILE A 37 -8.75 7.25 -2.01
C ILE A 37 -8.18 7.66 -0.65
N GLY A 38 -6.98 7.20 -0.34
CA GLY A 38 -6.25 7.54 0.88
C GLY A 38 -6.01 9.03 1.04
N ARG A 39 -5.64 9.70 -0.05
CA ARG A 39 -5.43 11.15 -0.07
C ARG A 39 -6.72 11.94 0.07
N PHE A 40 -7.81 11.51 -0.56
CA PHE A 40 -9.11 12.17 -0.44
C PHE A 40 -9.66 12.07 0.99
N THR A 41 -9.62 10.86 1.56
CA THR A 41 -10.01 10.61 2.96
C THR A 41 -9.12 11.37 3.94
N GLY A 42 -7.80 11.38 3.72
CA GLY A 42 -6.84 12.11 4.55
C GLY A 42 -7.06 13.62 4.52
N THR A 43 -7.34 14.19 3.35
CA THR A 43 -7.63 15.64 3.21
C THR A 43 -8.92 16.01 3.95
N TRP A 44 -9.96 15.17 3.86
CA TRP A 44 -11.18 15.35 4.62
C TRP A 44 -10.94 15.26 6.13
N LEU A 45 -10.07 14.34 6.57
CA LEU A 45 -9.74 14.14 7.98
C LEU A 45 -8.92 15.31 8.56
N ILE A 46 -7.97 15.85 7.80
CA ILE A 46 -7.19 17.04 8.17
C ILE A 46 -8.09 18.28 8.32
N ARG A 47 -9.23 18.34 7.60
CA ARG A 47 -10.20 19.42 7.79
C ARG A 47 -10.91 19.34 9.15
N ARG A 48 -11.00 18.16 9.76
CA ARG A 48 -11.71 17.93 11.03
C ARG A 48 -10.80 17.81 12.25
N PHE A 49 -9.58 17.30 12.06
CA PHE A 49 -8.61 17.02 13.13
C PHE A 49 -7.27 17.70 12.87
N ALA A 50 -6.47 17.85 13.93
CA ALA A 50 -5.14 18.43 13.81
C ALA A 50 -4.25 17.58 12.85
N PRO A 51 -3.51 18.21 11.92
CA PRO A 51 -2.76 17.50 10.88
C PRO A 51 -1.77 16.46 11.43
N HIS A 52 -1.13 16.75 12.56
CA HIS A 52 -0.15 15.86 13.18
C HIS A 52 -0.76 14.53 13.69
N ASN A 53 -2.01 14.56 14.17
CA ASN A 53 -2.69 13.34 14.62
C ASN A 53 -3.09 12.45 13.45
N VAL A 54 -3.57 13.06 12.37
CA VAL A 54 -3.90 12.33 11.13
C VAL A 54 -2.66 11.67 10.55
N LEU A 55 -1.55 12.43 10.47
CA LEU A 55 -0.27 11.91 9.97
C LEU A 55 0.27 10.78 10.85
N ALA A 56 0.19 10.90 12.17
CA ALA A 56 0.66 9.86 13.10
C ALA A 56 -0.15 8.57 12.96
N ILE A 57 -1.48 8.66 12.86
CA ILE A 57 -2.35 7.49 12.68
C ILE A 57 -2.09 6.83 11.32
N TYR A 58 -1.99 7.59 10.25
CA TYR A 58 -1.70 7.06 8.92
C TYR A 58 -0.32 6.37 8.87
N ALA A 59 0.70 7.00 9.46
CA ALA A 59 2.04 6.41 9.56
C ALA A 59 2.05 5.10 10.37
N PHE A 60 1.29 5.04 11.47
CA PHE A 60 1.18 3.84 12.30
C PHE A 60 0.47 2.69 11.56
N ILE A 61 -0.61 2.99 10.86
CA ILE A 61 -1.32 2.01 10.02
C ILE A 61 -0.40 1.51 8.90
N ALA A 62 0.27 2.41 8.17
CA ALA A 62 1.21 2.04 7.12
C ALA A 62 2.34 1.13 7.64
N MET A 63 2.89 1.43 8.82
CA MET A 63 3.90 0.59 9.48
C MET A 63 3.37 -0.83 9.75
N LEU A 64 2.17 -0.95 10.33
CA LEU A 64 1.56 -2.26 10.60
C LEU A 64 1.33 -3.06 9.32
N LEU A 65 0.81 -2.44 8.26
CA LEU A 65 0.63 -3.13 6.98
C LEU A 65 1.96 -3.56 6.35
N CYS A 66 3.01 -2.75 6.44
CA CYS A 66 4.35 -3.15 5.99
C CYS A 66 4.90 -4.34 6.78
N VAL A 67 4.73 -4.35 8.11
CA VAL A 67 5.15 -5.47 8.96
C VAL A 67 4.35 -6.73 8.60
N LEU A 68 3.02 -6.62 8.47
CA LEU A 68 2.17 -7.75 8.05
C LEU A 68 2.57 -8.30 6.68
N SER A 69 2.91 -7.42 5.73
CA SER A 69 3.43 -7.85 4.43
C SER A 69 4.74 -8.62 4.54
N ALA A 70 5.63 -8.21 5.44
CA ALA A 70 6.92 -8.87 5.62
C ALA A 70 6.78 -10.27 6.24
N PHE A 71 5.76 -10.50 7.08
CA PHE A 71 5.55 -11.78 7.77
C PHE A 71 4.58 -12.74 7.07
N SER A 72 3.58 -12.24 6.34
CA SER A 72 2.53 -13.10 5.78
C SER A 72 2.92 -13.78 4.47
N GLY A 73 3.82 -13.18 3.67
CA GLY A 73 4.13 -13.68 2.33
C GLY A 73 2.90 -13.80 1.41
N GLY A 74 3.12 -14.30 0.19
CA GLY A 74 2.07 -14.64 -0.78
C GLY A 74 1.19 -13.47 -1.26
N HIS A 75 -0.02 -13.83 -1.70
CA HIS A 75 -1.07 -12.88 -2.14
C HIS A 75 -1.48 -11.91 -1.04
N VAL A 76 -1.43 -12.34 0.23
CA VAL A 76 -1.81 -11.51 1.38
C VAL A 76 -0.82 -10.38 1.58
N GLY A 77 0.49 -10.65 1.45
CA GLY A 77 1.50 -9.60 1.49
C GLY A 77 1.41 -8.62 0.32
N LEU A 78 1.07 -9.10 -0.89
CA LEU A 78 0.86 -8.22 -2.05
C LEU A 78 -0.33 -7.27 -1.82
N LEU A 79 -1.44 -7.77 -1.29
CA LEU A 79 -2.61 -6.96 -0.92
C LEU A 79 -2.29 -6.00 0.23
N ALA A 80 -1.47 -6.41 1.20
CA ALA A 80 -1.04 -5.53 2.28
C ALA A 80 -0.19 -4.36 1.74
N LEU A 81 0.71 -4.59 0.79
CA LEU A 81 1.51 -3.54 0.13
C LEU A 81 0.64 -2.58 -0.68
N THR A 82 -0.38 -3.08 -1.38
CA THR A 82 -1.29 -2.24 -2.17
C THR A 82 -2.15 -1.36 -1.27
N LEU A 83 -2.70 -1.90 -0.18
CA LEU A 83 -3.44 -1.16 0.84
C LEU A 83 -2.56 -0.18 1.62
N CYS A 84 -1.30 -0.54 1.90
CA CYS A 84 -0.35 0.35 2.56
C CYS A 84 -0.13 1.65 1.76
N SER A 85 -0.18 1.55 0.43
CA SER A 85 -0.08 2.72 -0.46
C SER A 85 -1.24 3.72 -0.30
N ALA A 86 -2.35 3.37 0.34
CA ALA A 86 -3.41 4.33 0.69
C ALA A 86 -3.05 5.21 1.89
N PHE A 87 -2.11 4.77 2.74
CA PHE A 87 -1.76 5.46 3.99
C PHE A 87 -0.41 6.18 3.91
N MET A 88 0.36 5.97 2.84
CA MET A 88 1.59 6.71 2.51
C MET A 88 1.28 7.94 1.66
#